data_AF-A0A1F7V7X0-F1
#
_entry.id   AF-A0A1F7V7X0-F1
#
_cell.length_a   1.000
_cell.length_b   1.000
_cell.length_c   1.000
_cell.angle_alpha   90.00
_cell.angle_beta   90.00
_cell.angle_gamma   90.00
#
_symmetry.space_group_name_H-M   'P 1'
#
loop_
_entity.id
_entity.type
_entity.pdbx_description
1 polymer ?
#
loop_
_entity_poly.entity_id
_entity_poly.type
_entity_poly.pdbx_seq_one_letter_code
_entity_poly.pdbx_strand_id
1 'polypeptide(L)'
;MEYEFNPRLVDELFERRTTQEITDTIAGMGRSVDGSIDRSRFSNTAIAVERLIGHKDYRQAHASDPHAPYGRFRGRHIIGTGTRVLGGVYLGHRPREAITLNASSPFLKSLLVAFVDDRLNLMRTKLLRGDLQFETTHEGVARAFVQDLPQDLFTLTMACLPYDERKTAEVFRAAKLEPDAELSLDVYLEAKTGVCRHMVLFLVGVFELLSKMGLTQGTMSVCRCYIPNLFSHAWARFELEGTEPIILDPAQNFFGTLEKGGEMGKFVYDHELAKFLSAE
;
A
#
# COMPACT_ATOMS: atom_id res chain seq x y z
N MET A 1 29.97 0.23 34.38
CA MET A 1 30.08 -0.65 33.20
C MET A 1 29.44 0.12 32.05
N GLU A 2 30.27 0.80 31.26
CA GLU A 2 29.84 1.28 29.95
C GLU A 2 29.60 0.04 29.09
N TYR A 3 28.35 -0.15 28.66
CA TYR A 3 28.04 -1.17 27.67
C TYR A 3 28.58 -0.68 26.33
N GLU A 4 29.78 -1.14 25.97
CA GLU A 4 30.34 -0.93 24.64
C GLU A 4 29.45 -1.65 23.62
N PHE A 5 28.69 -0.85 22.86
CA PHE A 5 27.80 -1.34 21.82
C PHE A 5 28.63 -1.94 20.68
N ASN A 6 28.38 -3.21 20.35
CA ASN A 6 29.00 -3.89 19.21
C ASN A 6 28.16 -3.62 17.94
N PRO A 7 28.70 -2.94 16.91
CA PRO A 7 28.01 -2.71 15.64
C PRO A 7 27.50 -3.99 14.96
N ARG A 8 28.07 -5.16 15.29
CA ARG A 8 27.61 -6.47 14.84
C ARG A 8 26.29 -6.93 15.45
N LEU A 9 25.74 -6.24 16.46
CA LEU A 9 24.48 -6.66 17.09
C LEU A 9 23.26 -6.47 16.15
N VAL A 10 23.28 -5.42 15.31
CA VAL A 10 22.28 -5.24 14.25
C VAL A 10 22.41 -6.39 13.26
N ASP A 11 23.64 -6.78 12.92
CA ASP A 11 23.91 -7.91 12.03
C ASP A 11 23.44 -9.21 12.68
N GLU A 12 23.82 -9.53 13.92
CA GLU A 12 23.40 -10.74 14.64
C GLU A 12 21.89 -10.84 14.90
N LEU A 13 21.19 -9.72 15.09
CA LEU A 13 19.73 -9.69 15.30
C LEU A 13 18.95 -9.84 13.98
N PHE A 14 19.48 -9.30 12.87
CA PHE A 14 18.88 -9.47 11.53
C PHE A 14 19.40 -10.73 10.80
N GLU A 15 20.57 -11.25 11.12
CA GLU A 15 21.13 -12.52 10.62
C GLU A 15 20.37 -13.74 11.17
N ARG A 16 19.72 -13.60 12.34
CA ARG A 16 18.72 -14.58 12.83
C ARG A 16 17.45 -14.63 11.98
N ARG A 17 17.26 -13.70 11.03
CA ARG A 17 16.31 -13.81 9.92
C ARG A 17 17.07 -13.62 8.62
N THR A 18 17.73 -14.68 8.17
CA THR A 18 18.50 -14.71 6.92
C THR A 18 17.74 -14.06 5.76
N THR A 19 18.45 -13.46 4.78
CA THR A 19 17.85 -13.01 3.50
C THR A 19 17.00 -14.09 2.84
N GLN A 20 17.34 -15.36 3.12
CA GLN A 20 16.60 -16.56 2.76
C GLN A 20 15.26 -16.67 3.51
N GLU A 21 15.20 -16.50 4.84
CA GLU A 21 13.94 -16.46 5.61
C GLU A 21 13.06 -15.26 5.24
N ILE A 22 13.67 -14.13 4.91
CA ILE A 22 13.01 -12.93 4.36
C ILE A 22 12.32 -13.24 3.02
N THR A 23 12.94 -14.05 2.16
CA THR A 23 12.41 -14.43 0.85
C THR A 23 11.48 -15.66 0.89
N ASP A 24 11.63 -16.54 1.88
CA ASP A 24 10.84 -17.77 2.04
C ASP A 24 9.50 -17.54 2.76
N THR A 25 9.35 -16.44 3.53
CA THR A 25 8.08 -16.05 4.21
C THR A 25 7.03 -15.46 3.23
N ILE A 26 7.17 -15.71 1.92
CA ILE A 26 6.27 -15.18 0.88
C ILE A 26 4.96 -15.99 0.73
N ALA A 27 4.81 -17.13 1.39
CA ALA A 27 3.59 -17.93 1.37
C ALA A 27 2.77 -17.85 2.67
N GLY A 28 1.63 -17.16 2.60
CA GLY A 28 0.46 -17.48 3.43
C GLY A 28 0.17 -16.59 4.65
N MET A 29 -1.11 -16.32 4.82
CA MET A 29 -1.81 -15.79 5.99
C MET A 29 -1.59 -14.32 6.35
N GLY A 30 -2.52 -13.48 5.90
CA GLY A 30 -2.93 -12.32 6.69
C GLY A 30 -4.19 -12.65 7.49
N ARG A 31 -4.46 -11.87 8.54
CA ARG A 31 -5.74 -11.83 9.26
C ARG A 31 -6.62 -10.70 8.70
N SER A 32 -7.93 -10.81 8.91
CA SER A 32 -8.94 -9.79 8.56
C SER A 32 -9.43 -9.11 9.83
N VAL A 33 -9.70 -7.81 9.75
CA VAL A 33 -10.41 -7.06 10.80
C VAL A 33 -11.83 -6.77 10.27
N ASP A 34 -12.78 -7.02 11.17
CA ASP A 34 -14.25 -6.94 11.13
C ASP A 34 -15.04 -6.69 9.81
N GLY A 35 -15.94 -7.63 9.54
CA GLY A 35 -16.88 -7.61 8.42
C GLY A 35 -18.14 -6.79 8.66
N SER A 36 -18.03 -5.46 8.67
CA SER A 36 -19.21 -4.60 8.51
C SER A 36 -19.16 -3.81 7.19
N ILE A 37 -20.21 -3.94 6.38
CA ILE A 37 -20.38 -3.21 5.11
C ILE A 37 -21.23 -1.97 5.41
N ASP A 38 -20.57 -0.83 5.55
CA ASP A 38 -21.25 0.48 5.52
C ASP A 38 -21.46 0.93 4.07
N ARG A 39 -22.74 1.09 3.70
CA ARG A 39 -23.20 1.55 2.39
C ARG A 39 -23.12 3.07 2.20
N SER A 40 -22.66 3.83 3.20
CA SER A 40 -22.48 5.29 3.12
C SER A 40 -21.18 5.73 2.41
N ARG A 41 -20.35 4.77 1.97
CA ARG A 41 -19.04 5.03 1.34
C ARG A 41 -19.19 5.21 -0.17
N PHE A 42 -19.06 6.45 -0.65
CA PHE A 42 -18.70 6.82 -2.03
C PHE A 42 -17.27 6.32 -2.41
N SER A 43 -16.96 5.07 -2.06
CA SER A 43 -15.73 4.42 -2.47
C SER A 43 -15.91 4.01 -3.92
N ASN A 44 -14.95 4.42 -4.75
CA ASN A 44 -14.87 4.04 -6.14
C ASN A 44 -14.91 2.48 -6.33
N THR A 45 -14.69 1.69 -5.26
CA THR A 45 -14.88 0.23 -5.25
C THR A 45 -16.33 -0.19 -5.46
N ALA A 46 -17.31 0.47 -4.83
CA ALA A 46 -18.73 0.12 -4.99
C ALA A 46 -19.17 0.30 -6.44
N ILE A 47 -18.79 1.41 -7.07
CA ILE A 47 -19.08 1.69 -8.47
C ILE A 47 -18.37 0.68 -9.39
N ALA A 48 -17.14 0.31 -9.05
CA ALA A 48 -16.43 -0.75 -9.75
C ALA A 48 -17.06 -2.13 -9.57
N VAL A 49 -17.81 -2.39 -8.49
CA VAL A 49 -18.55 -3.64 -8.28
C VAL A 49 -19.88 -3.63 -9.04
N GLU A 50 -20.61 -2.50 -9.02
CA GLU A 50 -21.87 -2.33 -9.74
C GLU A 50 -21.73 -2.61 -11.24
N ARG A 51 -20.66 -2.09 -11.87
CA ARG A 51 -20.40 -2.34 -13.29
C ARG A 51 -20.10 -3.81 -13.63
N LEU A 52 -19.73 -4.62 -12.64
CA LEU A 52 -19.39 -6.03 -12.81
C LEU A 52 -20.58 -6.96 -12.56
N ILE A 53 -21.72 -6.44 -12.13
CA ILE A 53 -22.93 -7.24 -11.96
C ILE A 53 -23.30 -7.86 -13.33
N GLY A 54 -23.40 -9.19 -13.36
CA GLY A 54 -23.65 -9.96 -14.59
C GLY A 54 -22.40 -10.23 -15.43
N HIS A 55 -21.23 -9.70 -15.07
CA HIS A 55 -19.97 -10.01 -15.76
C HIS A 55 -19.55 -11.46 -15.48
N LYS A 56 -19.23 -12.22 -16.53
CA LYS A 56 -18.91 -13.67 -16.44
C LYS A 56 -17.76 -14.00 -15.48
N ASP A 57 -16.80 -13.09 -15.34
CA ASP A 57 -15.61 -13.27 -14.50
C ASP A 57 -15.80 -12.75 -13.06
N TYR A 58 -16.95 -12.15 -12.74
CA TYR A 58 -17.25 -11.63 -11.42
C TYR A 58 -18.01 -12.65 -10.57
N ARG A 59 -17.56 -12.81 -9.33
CA ARG A 59 -18.25 -13.58 -8.28
C ARG A 59 -18.61 -12.62 -7.16
N GLN A 60 -19.91 -12.52 -6.87
CA GLN A 60 -20.43 -11.64 -5.83
C GLN A 60 -19.83 -12.01 -4.46
N ALA A 61 -19.69 -10.99 -3.59
CA ALA A 61 -19.29 -11.20 -2.21
C ALA A 61 -20.24 -12.19 -1.51
N HIS A 62 -19.66 -13.05 -0.68
CA HIS A 62 -20.41 -14.06 0.06
C HIS A 62 -19.90 -14.09 1.51
N ALA A 63 -20.80 -14.29 2.47
CA ALA A 63 -20.46 -14.27 3.90
C ALA A 63 -19.40 -15.32 4.31
N SER A 64 -19.30 -16.40 3.52
CA SER A 64 -18.27 -17.44 3.74
C SER A 64 -16.87 -17.07 3.23
N ASP A 65 -16.70 -15.94 2.54
CA ASP A 65 -15.39 -15.44 2.09
C ASP A 65 -15.13 -14.04 2.68
N PRO A 66 -14.77 -13.95 3.98
CA PRO A 66 -14.51 -12.68 4.64
C PRO A 66 -13.30 -11.93 4.09
N HIS A 67 -12.46 -12.60 3.28
CA HIS A 67 -11.31 -11.97 2.63
C HIS A 67 -11.65 -11.26 1.32
N ALA A 68 -12.88 -11.45 0.81
CA ALA A 68 -13.36 -10.82 -0.41
C ALA A 68 -14.71 -10.09 -0.17
N PRO A 69 -14.75 -9.05 0.68
CA PRO A 69 -15.99 -8.34 1.02
C PRO A 69 -16.64 -7.63 -0.17
N TYR A 70 -15.90 -7.43 -1.26
CA TYR A 70 -16.37 -6.85 -2.52
C TYR A 70 -16.58 -7.90 -3.63
N GLY A 71 -16.37 -9.18 -3.31
CA GLY A 71 -16.39 -10.28 -4.26
C GLY A 71 -15.03 -10.49 -4.92
N ARG A 72 -15.03 -11.37 -5.92
CA ARG A 72 -13.84 -11.74 -6.68
C ARG A 72 -14.02 -11.42 -8.16
N PHE A 73 -12.96 -10.96 -8.79
CA PHE A 73 -12.89 -10.82 -10.24
C PHE A 73 -11.72 -11.67 -10.75
N ARG A 74 -12.01 -12.59 -11.68
CA ARG A 74 -11.03 -13.55 -12.22
C ARG A 74 -10.29 -14.35 -11.13
N GLY A 75 -11.01 -14.70 -10.06
CA GLY A 75 -10.48 -15.47 -8.92
C GLY A 75 -9.76 -14.64 -7.85
N ARG A 76 -9.43 -13.36 -8.11
CA ARG A 76 -8.77 -12.45 -7.16
C ARG A 76 -9.81 -11.67 -6.37
N HIS A 77 -9.57 -11.41 -5.09
CA HIS A 77 -10.44 -10.50 -4.32
C HIS A 77 -10.30 -9.07 -4.85
N ILE A 78 -11.41 -8.33 -4.90
CA ILE A 78 -11.39 -6.94 -5.37
C ILE A 78 -10.81 -6.05 -4.26
N ILE A 79 -9.85 -5.19 -4.64
CA ILE A 79 -9.18 -4.28 -3.72
C ILE A 79 -10.06 -3.05 -3.46
N GLY A 80 -10.42 -2.88 -2.19
CA GLY A 80 -11.01 -1.68 -1.60
C GLY A 80 -10.50 -1.42 -0.18
N THR A 81 -11.17 -0.54 0.54
CA THR A 81 -10.80 -0.18 1.92
C THR A 81 -10.85 -1.40 2.84
N GLY A 82 -9.79 -1.57 3.65
CA GLY A 82 -9.68 -2.69 4.59
C GLY A 82 -9.37 -4.05 3.96
N THR A 83 -9.14 -4.10 2.65
CA THR A 83 -8.74 -5.34 1.96
C THR A 83 -7.26 -5.34 1.62
N ARG A 84 -6.69 -6.54 1.49
CA ARG A 84 -5.29 -6.70 1.10
C ARG A 84 -5.07 -6.32 -0.35
N VAL A 85 -3.88 -5.80 -0.66
CA VAL A 85 -3.42 -5.58 -2.03
C VAL A 85 -2.85 -6.85 -2.64
N LEU A 86 -2.00 -7.58 -1.91
CA LEU A 86 -1.33 -8.75 -2.45
C LEU A 86 -2.33 -9.86 -2.80
N GLY A 87 -2.27 -10.34 -4.04
CA GLY A 87 -3.20 -11.35 -4.57
C GLY A 87 -4.58 -10.80 -4.97
N GLY A 88 -4.84 -9.51 -4.74
CA GLY A 88 -6.06 -8.84 -5.13
C GLY A 88 -6.00 -8.27 -6.55
N VAL A 89 -7.11 -7.64 -6.95
CA VAL A 89 -7.22 -6.89 -8.20
C VAL A 89 -7.87 -5.54 -7.97
N TYR A 90 -7.21 -4.48 -8.45
CA TYR A 90 -7.77 -3.12 -8.40
C TYR A 90 -8.50 -2.82 -9.70
N LEU A 91 -9.78 -2.47 -9.56
CA LEU A 91 -10.66 -2.14 -10.67
C LEU A 91 -11.08 -0.67 -10.57
N GLY A 92 -10.99 0.06 -11.68
CA GLY A 92 -11.44 1.45 -11.77
C GLY A 92 -12.95 1.59 -11.92
N HIS A 93 -13.43 2.84 -11.83
CA HIS A 93 -14.81 3.22 -12.14
C HIS A 93 -15.18 2.89 -13.60
N ARG A 94 -14.28 3.17 -14.55
CA ARG A 94 -14.45 2.82 -15.97
C ARG A 94 -13.62 1.58 -16.32
N PRO A 95 -14.06 0.75 -17.28
CA PRO A 95 -13.26 -0.34 -17.82
C PRO A 95 -11.92 0.19 -18.38
N ARG A 96 -10.81 -0.35 -17.89
CA ARG A 96 -9.43 -0.03 -18.35
C ARG A 96 -8.50 -1.20 -18.06
N GLU A 97 -7.36 -1.02 -17.40
CA GLU A 97 -6.62 -2.12 -16.78
C GLU A 97 -7.19 -2.58 -15.43
N ALA A 98 -7.17 -3.89 -15.19
CA ALA A 98 -7.35 -4.52 -13.90
C ALA A 98 -5.97 -4.74 -13.25
N ILE A 99 -5.58 -3.85 -12.33
CA ILE A 99 -4.19 -3.82 -11.83
C ILE A 99 -3.99 -4.92 -10.80
N THR A 100 -2.92 -5.67 -10.94
CA THR A 100 -2.53 -6.71 -9.98
C THR A 100 -1.11 -6.47 -9.48
N LEU A 101 -0.84 -6.83 -8.23
CA LEU A 101 0.50 -6.86 -7.65
C LEU A 101 0.76 -8.25 -7.08
N ASN A 102 1.84 -8.88 -7.53
CA ASN A 102 2.18 -10.23 -7.12
C ASN A 102 3.44 -10.24 -6.25
N ALA A 103 3.35 -10.86 -5.07
CA ALA A 103 4.47 -11.04 -4.16
C ALA A 103 5.61 -11.88 -4.77
N SER A 104 5.32 -12.69 -5.81
CA SER A 104 6.34 -13.47 -6.52
C SER A 104 7.13 -12.66 -7.54
N SER A 105 6.82 -11.37 -7.76
CA SER A 105 7.51 -10.51 -8.72
C SER A 105 9.02 -10.43 -8.41
N PRO A 106 9.92 -10.83 -9.33
CA PRO A 106 11.36 -10.69 -9.13
C PRO A 106 11.78 -9.24 -8.92
N PHE A 107 11.15 -8.30 -9.65
CA PHE A 107 11.41 -6.87 -9.50
C PHE A 107 11.08 -6.41 -8.07
N LEU A 108 9.89 -6.76 -7.58
CA LEU A 108 9.44 -6.37 -6.25
C LEU A 108 10.31 -6.98 -5.15
N LYS A 109 10.75 -8.24 -5.32
CA LYS A 109 11.67 -8.91 -4.39
C LYS A 109 13.01 -8.18 -4.31
N SER A 110 13.64 -7.90 -5.45
CA SER A 110 14.92 -7.20 -5.50
C SER A 110 14.82 -5.79 -4.90
N LEU A 111 13.73 -5.10 -5.17
CA LEU A 111 13.46 -3.78 -4.60
C LEU A 111 13.27 -3.83 -3.08
N LEU A 112 12.56 -4.84 -2.57
CA LEU A 112 12.33 -5.01 -1.15
C LEU A 112 13.63 -5.30 -0.40
N VAL A 113 14.50 -6.16 -0.96
CA VAL A 113 15.82 -6.44 -0.40
C VAL A 113 16.65 -5.16 -0.31
N ALA A 114 16.76 -4.42 -1.42
CA ALA A 114 17.50 -3.15 -1.44
C ALA A 114 16.96 -2.13 -0.43
N PHE A 115 15.63 -2.00 -0.34
CA PHE A 115 14.99 -1.10 0.63
C PHE A 115 15.31 -1.48 2.08
N VAL A 116 15.23 -2.76 2.43
CA VAL A 116 15.55 -3.23 3.78
C VAL A 116 17.03 -2.98 4.09
N ASP A 117 17.93 -3.32 3.17
CA ASP A 117 19.38 -3.10 3.34
C ASP A 117 19.72 -1.61 3.54
N ASP A 118 19.14 -0.74 2.71
CA ASP A 118 19.34 0.71 2.82
C ASP A 118 18.85 1.26 4.16
N ARG A 119 17.69 0.80 4.65
CA ARG A 119 17.19 1.18 5.98
C ARG A 119 18.12 0.73 7.09
N LEU A 120 18.58 -0.52 7.05
CA LEU A 120 19.49 -1.05 8.06
C LEU A 120 20.80 -0.24 8.09
N ASN A 121 21.33 0.10 6.92
CA ASN A 121 22.50 0.96 6.79
C ASN A 121 22.27 2.38 7.34
N LEU A 122 21.08 2.96 7.09
CA LEU A 122 20.70 4.25 7.65
C LEU A 122 20.61 4.19 9.18
N MET A 123 19.98 3.16 9.74
CA MET A 123 19.90 2.95 11.19
C MET A 123 21.30 2.81 11.81
N ARG A 124 22.18 2.01 11.21
CA ARG A 124 23.59 1.88 11.63
C ARG A 124 24.28 3.25 11.63
N THR A 125 24.08 4.05 10.59
CA THR A 125 24.69 5.38 10.47
C THR A 125 24.18 6.35 11.53
N LYS A 126 22.86 6.41 11.75
CA LYS A 126 22.24 7.26 12.79
C LYS A 126 22.74 6.87 14.18
N LEU A 127 22.88 5.56 14.44
CA LEU A 127 23.38 5.04 15.70
C LEU A 127 24.84 5.43 15.96
N LEU A 128 25.72 5.27 14.97
CA LEU A 128 27.14 5.66 15.08
C LEU A 128 27.34 7.16 15.28
N ARG A 129 26.41 7.99 14.79
CA ARG A 129 26.42 9.45 14.98
C ARG A 129 25.81 9.91 16.30
N GLY A 130 25.13 9.02 17.02
CA GLY A 130 24.34 9.36 18.22
C GLY A 130 22.98 10.01 17.91
N ASP A 131 22.55 10.02 16.64
CA ASP A 131 21.26 10.57 16.18
C ASP A 131 20.08 9.62 16.46
N LEU A 132 20.37 8.37 16.85
CA LEU A 132 19.40 7.34 17.16
C LEU A 132 19.82 6.59 18.42
N GLN A 133 18.93 6.54 19.41
CA GLN A 133 19.08 5.76 20.63
C GLN A 133 17.89 4.81 20.75
N PHE A 134 18.16 3.52 21.00
CA PHE A 134 17.14 2.52 21.26
C PHE A 134 17.68 1.44 22.21
N GLU A 135 16.75 0.73 22.86
CA GLU A 135 17.10 -0.48 23.61
C GLU A 135 17.66 -1.53 22.65
N THR A 136 18.84 -2.07 22.95
CA THR A 136 19.52 -3.08 22.13
C THR A 136 18.90 -4.47 22.26
N THR A 137 17.59 -4.52 22.47
CA THR A 137 16.73 -5.69 22.43
C THR A 137 16.15 -5.87 21.04
N HIS A 138 15.64 -7.06 20.73
CA HIS A 138 14.96 -7.30 19.45
C HIS A 138 13.76 -6.36 19.28
N GLU A 139 13.00 -6.11 20.35
CA GLU A 139 11.86 -5.19 20.36
C GLU A 139 12.28 -3.73 20.16
N GLY A 140 13.37 -3.29 20.79
CA GLY A 140 13.87 -1.92 20.64
C GLY A 140 14.38 -1.63 19.23
N VAL A 141 15.09 -2.58 18.62
CA VAL A 141 15.51 -2.50 17.21
C VAL A 141 14.30 -2.50 16.27
N ALA A 142 13.32 -3.38 16.50
CA ALA A 142 12.12 -3.43 15.68
C ALA A 142 11.33 -2.11 15.77
N ARG A 143 11.19 -1.52 16.97
CA ARG A 143 10.56 -0.20 17.15
C ARG A 143 11.30 0.90 16.38
N ALA A 144 12.63 0.92 16.45
CA ALA A 144 13.44 1.89 15.72
C ALA A 144 13.32 1.72 14.19
N PHE A 145 13.22 0.48 13.70
CA PHE A 145 13.03 0.19 12.28
C PHE A 145 11.70 0.74 11.75
N VAL A 146 10.61 0.53 12.50
CA VAL A 146 9.25 0.89 12.07
C VAL A 146 8.92 2.37 12.23
N GLN A 147 9.66 3.12 13.07
CA GLN A 147 9.36 4.51 13.41
C GLN A 147 9.21 5.41 12.17
N ASP A 148 10.19 5.39 11.27
CA ASP A 148 10.20 6.22 10.06
C ASP A 148 9.60 5.49 8.83
N LEU A 149 9.10 4.26 9.02
CA LEU A 149 8.73 3.38 7.91
C LEU A 149 7.66 3.97 6.99
N PRO A 150 6.55 4.58 7.48
CA PRO A 150 5.57 5.18 6.60
C PRO A 150 6.15 6.29 5.69
N GLN A 151 7.01 7.16 6.24
CA GLN A 151 7.62 8.27 5.51
C GLN A 151 8.59 7.77 4.43
N ASP A 152 9.36 6.73 4.74
CA ASP A 152 10.32 6.18 3.79
C ASP A 152 9.65 5.35 2.71
N LEU A 153 8.57 4.62 3.03
CA LEU A 153 7.74 3.96 2.02
C LEU A 153 7.06 4.97 1.08
N PHE A 154 6.65 6.12 1.61
CA PHE A 154 6.14 7.24 0.83
C PHE A 154 7.20 7.75 -0.16
N THR A 155 8.42 8.00 0.32
CA THR A 155 9.56 8.44 -0.51
C THR A 155 9.94 7.40 -1.58
N LEU A 156 10.03 6.13 -1.19
CA LEU A 156 10.28 5.00 -2.09
C LEU A 156 9.22 4.95 -3.20
N THR A 157 7.95 5.11 -2.83
CA THR A 157 6.84 5.09 -3.79
C THR A 157 6.96 6.20 -4.83
N MET A 158 7.25 7.43 -4.41
CA MET A 158 7.45 8.55 -5.34
C MET A 158 8.66 8.34 -6.26
N ALA A 159 9.73 7.71 -5.77
CA ALA A 159 10.91 7.42 -6.57
C ALA A 159 10.67 6.30 -7.60
N CYS A 160 9.91 5.27 -7.25
CA CYS A 160 9.63 4.12 -8.11
C CYS A 160 8.51 4.38 -9.12
N LEU A 161 7.50 5.16 -8.73
CA LEU A 161 6.33 5.48 -9.53
C LEU A 161 6.09 6.99 -9.54
N PRO A 162 6.99 7.80 -10.14
CA PRO A 162 6.75 9.23 -10.25
C PRO A 162 5.44 9.51 -10.98
N TYR A 163 4.66 10.47 -10.47
CA TYR A 163 3.37 10.81 -11.03
C TYR A 163 3.53 11.37 -12.46
N ASP A 164 2.99 10.67 -13.45
CA ASP A 164 2.96 11.12 -14.85
C ASP A 164 1.79 10.45 -15.57
N GLU A 165 0.68 11.19 -15.68
CA GLU A 165 -0.55 10.70 -16.30
C GLU A 165 -0.37 10.40 -17.79
N ARG A 166 0.38 11.25 -18.52
CA ARG A 166 0.57 11.10 -19.96
C ARG A 166 1.37 9.83 -20.26
N LYS A 167 2.50 9.65 -19.59
CA LYS A 167 3.36 8.48 -19.75
C LYS A 167 2.67 7.21 -19.25
N THR A 168 1.93 7.28 -18.15
CA THR A 168 1.09 6.16 -17.67
C THR A 168 0.07 5.74 -18.74
N ALA A 169 -0.59 6.70 -19.39
CA ALA A 169 -1.54 6.42 -20.45
C ALA A 169 -0.86 5.85 -21.71
N GLU A 170 0.37 6.27 -22.02
CA GLU A 170 1.18 5.69 -23.09
C GLU A 170 1.52 4.22 -22.81
N VAL A 171 1.95 3.90 -21.59
CA VAL A 171 2.22 2.52 -21.14
C VAL A 171 0.96 1.64 -21.27
N PHE A 172 -0.19 2.13 -20.80
CA PHE A 172 -1.44 1.40 -20.93
C PHE A 172 -1.83 1.16 -22.39
N ARG A 173 -1.78 2.19 -23.26
CA ARG A 173 -2.09 2.04 -24.70
C ARG A 173 -1.14 1.07 -25.40
N ALA A 174 0.14 1.08 -25.04
CA ALA A 174 1.14 0.19 -25.61
C ALA A 174 0.87 -1.29 -25.27
N ALA A 175 0.23 -1.56 -24.14
CA ALA A 175 -0.14 -2.91 -23.72
C ALA A 175 -1.26 -3.53 -24.58
N LYS A 176 -2.00 -2.73 -25.38
CA LYS A 176 -3.08 -3.16 -26.28
C LYS A 176 -4.08 -4.13 -25.62
N LEU A 177 -4.43 -3.81 -24.38
CA LEU A 177 -5.28 -4.65 -23.56
C LEU A 177 -6.76 -4.37 -23.82
N GLU A 178 -7.54 -5.43 -23.83
CA GLU A 178 -8.99 -5.31 -23.72
C GLU A 178 -9.38 -4.69 -22.38
N PRO A 179 -10.53 -4.01 -22.29
CA PRO A 179 -11.02 -3.50 -21.01
C PRO A 179 -11.12 -4.60 -19.94
N ASP A 180 -10.70 -4.24 -18.72
CA ASP A 180 -10.56 -5.10 -17.55
C ASP A 180 -9.61 -6.31 -17.72
N ALA A 181 -8.73 -6.27 -18.73
CA ALA A 181 -7.62 -7.21 -18.77
C ALA A 181 -6.66 -6.97 -17.59
N GLU A 182 -6.13 -8.07 -17.06
CA GLU A 182 -5.14 -7.98 -15.98
C GLU A 182 -3.85 -7.34 -16.51
N LEU A 183 -3.33 -6.36 -15.78
CA LEU A 183 -2.02 -5.78 -16.02
C LEU A 183 -1.24 -5.78 -14.71
N SER A 184 -0.02 -6.33 -14.74
CA SER A 184 0.86 -6.31 -13.58
C SER A 184 1.32 -4.88 -13.30
N LEU A 185 1.33 -4.49 -12.02
CA LEU A 185 1.91 -3.22 -11.58
C LEU A 185 3.39 -3.11 -11.93
N ASP A 186 4.09 -4.23 -12.11
CA ASP A 186 5.49 -4.29 -12.55
C ASP A 186 5.72 -3.54 -13.86
N VAL A 187 4.75 -3.56 -14.79
CA VAL A 187 4.85 -2.83 -16.07
C VAL A 187 5.01 -1.33 -15.85
N TYR A 188 4.34 -0.78 -14.84
CA TYR A 188 4.43 0.64 -14.48
C TYR A 188 5.69 0.96 -13.68
N LEU A 189 6.14 0.03 -12.83
CA LEU A 189 7.39 0.14 -12.08
C LEU A 189 8.62 0.15 -13.01
N GLU A 190 8.66 -0.76 -13.98
CA GLU A 190 9.70 -0.83 -15.01
C GLU A 190 9.71 0.45 -15.86
N ALA A 191 8.54 0.93 -16.23
CA ALA A 191 8.39 2.18 -16.97
C ALA A 191 8.67 3.44 -16.11
N LYS A 192 8.83 3.31 -14.79
CA LYS A 192 8.95 4.43 -13.83
C LYS A 192 7.89 5.51 -14.08
N THR A 193 6.62 5.13 -13.95
CA THR A 193 5.49 6.04 -14.11
C THR A 193 4.28 5.52 -13.36
N GLY A 194 3.48 6.41 -12.80
CA GLY A 194 2.23 6.03 -12.18
C GLY A 194 1.25 7.18 -12.04
N VAL A 195 0.09 6.85 -11.48
CA VAL A 195 -0.88 7.80 -10.94
C VAL A 195 -1.40 7.23 -9.62
N CYS A 196 -2.32 7.94 -8.95
CA CYS A 196 -2.81 7.60 -7.60
C CYS A 196 -3.00 6.10 -7.31
N ARG A 197 -3.72 5.38 -8.18
CA ARG A 197 -3.94 3.93 -8.06
C ARG A 197 -2.67 3.08 -8.12
N HIS A 198 -1.70 3.42 -8.96
CA HIS A 198 -0.46 2.65 -9.10
C HIS A 198 0.40 2.87 -7.85
N MET A 199 0.52 4.13 -7.44
CA MET A 199 1.31 4.54 -6.29
C MET A 199 0.77 3.95 -4.99
N VAL A 200 -0.55 4.00 -4.76
CA VAL A 200 -1.14 3.44 -3.53
C VAL A 200 -1.04 1.91 -3.48
N LEU A 201 -1.19 1.21 -4.61
CA LEU A 201 -1.07 -0.24 -4.66
C LEU A 201 0.35 -0.68 -4.36
N PHE A 202 1.34 0.03 -4.90
CA PHE A 202 2.74 -0.24 -4.60
C PHE A 202 3.04 0.01 -3.12
N LEU A 203 2.65 1.18 -2.61
CA LEU A 203 2.87 1.59 -1.22
C LEU A 203 2.32 0.56 -0.22
N VAL A 204 1.03 0.22 -0.34
CA VAL A 204 0.37 -0.73 0.57
C VAL A 204 0.89 -2.15 0.32
N GLY A 205 1.18 -2.52 -0.92
CA GLY A 205 1.74 -3.84 -1.26
C GLY A 205 3.12 -4.09 -0.65
N VAL A 206 4.01 -3.09 -0.68
CA VAL A 206 5.34 -3.17 -0.02
C VAL A 206 5.16 -3.24 1.50
N PHE A 207 4.26 -2.45 2.08
CA PHE A 207 3.94 -2.55 3.51
C PHE A 207 3.44 -3.96 3.89
N GLU A 208 2.56 -4.57 3.10
CA GLU A 208 2.10 -5.94 3.34
C GLU A 208 3.22 -6.98 3.26
N LEU A 209 4.19 -6.81 2.37
CA LEU A 209 5.37 -7.68 2.30
C LEU A 209 6.23 -7.56 3.55
N LEU A 210 6.53 -6.34 3.98
CA LEU A 210 7.27 -6.08 5.22
C LEU A 210 6.52 -6.62 6.44
N SER A 211 5.18 -6.54 6.44
CA SER A 211 4.34 -7.06 7.52
C SER A 211 4.45 -8.57 7.64
N LYS A 212 4.47 -9.29 6.51
CA LYS A 212 4.73 -10.74 6.49
C LYS A 212 6.11 -11.10 7.04
N MET A 213 7.09 -10.22 6.86
CA MET A 213 8.44 -10.38 7.43
C MET A 213 8.52 -10.01 8.91
N GLY A 214 7.44 -9.50 9.51
CA GLY A 214 7.42 -9.01 10.89
C GLY A 214 8.15 -7.67 11.08
N LEU A 215 8.34 -6.90 10.00
CA LEU A 215 9.06 -5.62 10.00
C LEU A 215 8.12 -4.40 9.98
N THR A 216 6.88 -4.56 10.45
CA THR A 216 5.90 -3.47 10.54
C THR A 216 5.18 -3.51 11.87
N GLN A 217 4.67 -2.35 12.29
CA GLN A 217 3.61 -2.23 13.29
C GLN A 217 2.45 -1.47 12.68
N GLY A 218 1.23 -1.68 13.20
CA GLY A 218 0.03 -1.05 12.68
C GLY A 218 -0.50 -1.70 11.40
N THR A 219 -1.39 -0.98 10.72
CA THR A 219 -2.04 -1.41 9.48
C THR A 219 -1.94 -0.31 8.43
N MET A 220 -1.91 -0.70 7.16
CA MET A 220 -1.99 0.24 6.04
C MET A 220 -3.06 -0.23 5.07
N SER A 221 -3.96 0.68 4.69
CA SER A 221 -5.11 0.37 3.85
C SER A 221 -5.20 1.28 2.64
N VAL A 222 -5.70 0.75 1.52
CA VAL A 222 -6.06 1.53 0.33
C VAL A 222 -7.39 2.27 0.60
N CYS A 223 -7.35 3.59 0.52
CA CYS A 223 -8.53 4.45 0.52
C CYS A 223 -8.77 5.00 -0.88
N ARG A 224 -10.04 5.21 -1.24
CA ARG A 224 -10.41 5.76 -2.55
C ARG A 224 -11.75 6.46 -2.51
N CYS A 225 -11.89 7.49 -3.33
CA CYS A 225 -13.15 8.21 -3.54
C CYS A 225 -13.49 8.33 -5.03
N TYR A 226 -14.74 8.70 -5.28
CA TYR A 226 -15.18 9.20 -6.56
C TYR A 226 -16.20 10.32 -6.33
N ILE A 227 -15.96 11.48 -6.94
CA ILE A 227 -16.93 12.57 -7.02
C ILE A 227 -17.40 12.63 -8.47
N PRO A 228 -18.70 12.38 -8.75
CA PRO A 228 -19.23 12.37 -10.10
C PRO A 228 -18.81 13.59 -10.92
N ASN A 229 -18.34 13.34 -12.15
CA ASN A 229 -17.91 14.37 -13.12
C ASN A 229 -16.76 15.29 -12.68
N LEU A 230 -16.25 15.15 -11.46
CA LEU A 230 -15.20 15.99 -10.92
C LEU A 230 -13.88 15.22 -10.81
N PHE A 231 -13.86 14.13 -10.06
CA PHE A 231 -12.59 13.54 -9.65
C PHE A 231 -12.70 12.09 -9.18
N SER A 232 -11.60 11.35 -9.33
CA SER A 232 -11.43 10.02 -8.74
C SER A 232 -10.03 9.89 -8.18
N HIS A 233 -9.92 9.39 -6.95
CA HIS A 233 -8.64 9.33 -6.26
C HIS A 233 -8.43 8.07 -5.44
N ALA A 234 -7.16 7.80 -5.15
CA ALA A 234 -6.78 6.77 -4.19
C ALA A 234 -5.52 7.19 -3.42
N TRP A 235 -5.48 6.88 -2.13
CA TRP A 235 -4.41 7.19 -1.19
C TRP A 235 -4.30 6.09 -0.15
N ALA A 236 -3.22 6.05 0.63
CA ALA A 236 -3.06 5.10 1.72
C ALA A 236 -3.37 5.76 3.07
N ARG A 237 -3.94 4.98 3.99
CA ARG A 237 -4.13 5.35 5.39
C ARG A 237 -3.35 4.37 6.25
N PHE A 238 -2.46 4.89 7.08
CA PHE A 238 -1.68 4.14 8.05
C PHE A 238 -2.25 4.37 9.44
N GLU A 239 -2.45 3.29 10.19
CA GLU A 239 -2.99 3.32 11.55
C GLU A 239 -2.07 2.53 12.48
N LEU A 240 -1.64 3.16 13.57
CA LEU A 240 -0.93 2.52 14.65
C LEU A 240 -1.77 2.69 15.93
N GLU A 241 -1.86 1.63 16.72
CA GLU A 241 -2.69 1.63 17.93
C GLU A 241 -2.27 2.76 18.88
N GLY A 242 -3.24 3.55 19.35
CA GLY A 242 -2.99 4.68 20.25
C GLY A 242 -2.45 5.94 19.56
N THR A 243 -2.29 5.97 18.24
CA THR A 243 -1.88 7.16 17.49
C THR A 243 -2.98 7.66 16.56
N GLU A 244 -2.87 8.92 16.13
CA GLU A 244 -3.71 9.43 15.06
C GLU A 244 -3.35 8.75 13.72
N PRO A 245 -4.34 8.43 12.85
CA PRO A 245 -4.08 7.93 11.51
C PRO A 245 -3.28 8.90 10.66
N ILE A 246 -2.32 8.36 9.90
CA ILE A 246 -1.51 9.13 8.95
C ILE A 246 -2.02 8.84 7.53
N ILE A 247 -2.20 9.90 6.76
CA ILE A 247 -2.51 9.86 5.34
C ILE A 247 -1.20 9.91 4.55
N LEU A 248 -1.08 8.96 3.61
CA LEU A 248 0.01 8.88 2.66
C LEU A 248 -0.59 9.00 1.25
N ASP A 249 -0.42 10.15 0.63
CA ASP A 249 -0.87 10.42 -0.74
C ASP A 249 0.31 10.86 -1.62
N PRO A 250 1.05 9.89 -2.17
CA PRO A 250 2.17 10.18 -3.07
C PRO A 250 1.76 10.97 -4.31
N ALA A 251 0.52 10.79 -4.81
CA ALA A 251 0.05 11.45 -6.02
C ALA A 251 -0.23 12.95 -5.81
N GLN A 252 -0.57 13.35 -4.58
CA GLN A 252 -0.69 14.76 -4.19
C GLN A 252 0.51 15.30 -3.40
N ASN A 253 1.59 14.51 -3.31
CA ASN A 253 2.77 14.76 -2.49
C ASN A 253 2.41 15.19 -1.06
N PHE A 254 1.53 14.42 -0.41
CA PHE A 254 1.02 14.72 0.92
C PHE A 254 1.29 13.56 1.90
N PHE A 255 1.89 13.90 3.03
CA PHE A 255 2.14 13.01 4.17
C PHE A 255 1.78 13.76 5.45
N GLY A 256 0.82 13.26 6.21
CA GLY A 256 0.37 13.94 7.44
C GLY A 256 -0.98 13.46 7.93
N THR A 257 -1.53 14.16 8.92
CA THR A 257 -2.84 13.86 9.51
C THR A 257 -3.98 14.32 8.60
N LEU A 258 -5.21 13.86 8.89
CA LEU A 258 -6.41 14.31 8.18
C LEU A 258 -6.62 15.82 8.36
N GLU A 259 -6.44 16.34 9.57
CA GLU A 259 -6.57 17.76 9.92
C GLU A 259 -5.66 18.62 9.04
N LYS A 260 -4.36 18.29 8.99
CA LYS A 260 -3.39 18.99 8.15
C LYS A 260 -3.74 18.91 6.65
N GLY A 261 -4.34 17.80 6.22
CA GLY A 261 -4.86 17.65 4.86
C GLY A 261 -5.96 18.67 4.57
N GLY A 262 -6.89 18.84 5.52
CA GLY A 262 -7.94 19.86 5.46
C GLY A 262 -7.38 21.28 5.39
N GLU A 263 -6.41 21.63 6.25
CA GLU A 263 -5.74 22.94 6.25
C GLU A 263 -5.06 23.27 4.91
N MET A 264 -4.48 22.25 4.27
CA MET A 264 -3.80 22.39 2.98
C MET A 264 -4.75 22.35 1.78
N GLY A 265 -6.08 22.34 2.00
CA GLY A 265 -7.08 22.25 0.94
C GLY A 265 -7.01 20.93 0.16
N LYS A 266 -6.52 19.85 0.80
CA LYS A 266 -6.52 18.49 0.24
C LYS A 266 -7.86 17.84 0.59
N PHE A 267 -8.93 18.33 -0.05
CA PHE A 267 -10.34 18.09 0.33
C PHE A 267 -10.87 16.65 0.22
N VAL A 268 -10.02 15.64 -0.01
CA VAL A 268 -10.47 14.33 -0.51
C VAL A 268 -10.27 13.16 0.47
N TYR A 269 -9.65 13.41 1.63
CA TYR A 269 -9.38 12.35 2.60
C TYR A 269 -10.52 12.10 3.58
N ASP A 270 -11.44 13.06 3.74
CA ASP A 270 -12.63 12.93 4.57
C ASP A 270 -13.83 12.46 3.74
N HIS A 271 -14.40 11.32 4.13
CA HIS A 271 -15.57 10.75 3.47
C HIS A 271 -16.83 11.59 3.68
N GLU A 272 -16.94 12.38 4.77
CA GLU A 272 -18.10 13.24 5.03
C GLU A 272 -18.10 14.48 4.13
N LEU A 273 -16.94 15.06 3.87
CA LEU A 273 -16.82 16.19 2.94
C LEU A 273 -17.07 15.77 1.49
N ALA A 274 -16.64 14.56 1.12
CA ALA A 274 -16.96 13.96 -0.18
C ALA A 274 -18.48 13.75 -0.35
N LYS A 275 -19.20 13.37 0.72
CA LYS A 275 -20.67 13.26 0.70
C LYS A 275 -21.32 14.61 0.38
N PHE A 276 -20.88 15.68 1.06
CA PHE A 276 -21.41 17.03 0.85
C PHE A 276 -21.25 17.51 -0.60
N LEU A 277 -20.08 17.28 -1.20
CA LEU A 277 -19.79 17.67 -2.59
C LEU A 277 -20.43 16.77 -3.66
N SER A 278 -20.95 15.60 -3.27
CA SER A 278 -21.60 14.64 -4.17
C SER A 278 -23.14 14.68 -4.14
N ALA A 279 -23.71 15.51 -3.27
CA ALA A 279 -25.15 15.62 -3.04
C ALA A 279 -25.83 16.74 -3.87
N GLU A 280 -25.10 17.38 -4.79
CA GLU A 280 -25.60 18.29 -5.83
C GLU A 280 -25.61 17.61 -7.20
#